data_AF-A0A9P7GEV8-F1
#
_entry.id   AF-A0A9P7GEV8-F1
#
_cell.length_a   1.000
_cell.length_b   1.000
_cell.length_c   1.000
_cell.angle_alpha   90.00
_cell.angle_beta   90.00
_cell.angle_gamma   90.00
#
_symmetry.space_group_name_H-M   'P 1'
#
loop_
_entity.id
_entity.type
_entity.pdbx_description
1 polymer ?
#
loop_
_entity_poly.entity_id
_entity_poly.type
_entity_poly.pdbx_seq_one_letter_code
_entity_poly.pdbx_strand_id
1 'polypeptide(L)'
;MVLVFHSLSDVPAIFSGIVPFIAQAYFAGKPRWTPEQMPDQSGRTIIITGGNSGIGKECAKILLQRNANVYLACRNQDSAESAIIELRELTGKQAKYLHLDLANLESVKAAAEEFMSKESRLHVLLNNA
;
A
#
# COMPACT_ATOMS: atom_id res chain seq x y z
N MET A 1 16.32 -33.59 3.40
CA MET A 1 15.72 -34.79 2.77
C MET A 1 14.73 -34.31 1.72
N VAL A 2 15.14 -34.27 0.45
CA VAL A 2 14.26 -33.87 -0.66
C VAL A 2 13.60 -35.13 -1.18
N LEU A 3 12.28 -35.26 -1.02
CA LEU A 3 11.51 -36.36 -1.58
C LEU A 3 11.15 -35.99 -3.02
N VAL A 4 11.71 -36.73 -3.98
CA VAL A 4 11.37 -36.60 -5.41
C VAL A 4 10.33 -37.67 -5.74
N PHE A 5 9.07 -37.26 -5.91
CA PHE A 5 8.00 -38.15 -6.36
C PHE A 5 7.99 -38.27 -7.88
N HIS A 6 7.88 -39.49 -8.40
CA HIS A 6 7.99 -39.80 -9.83
C HIS A 6 6.62 -39.91 -10.53
N SER A 7 5.51 -39.83 -9.80
CA SER A 7 4.13 -39.92 -10.33
C SER A 7 3.11 -39.25 -9.41
N LEU A 8 2.07 -38.64 -10.00
CA LEU A 8 0.94 -38.00 -9.30
C LEU A 8 0.04 -39.00 -8.53
N SER A 9 0.19 -40.30 -8.79
CA SER A 9 -0.56 -41.37 -8.10
C SER A 9 -0.09 -41.64 -6.66
N ASP A 10 1.13 -41.20 -6.31
CA ASP A 10 1.80 -41.62 -5.07
C ASP A 10 1.71 -40.57 -3.95
N VAL A 11 0.85 -39.57 -4.15
CA VAL A 11 0.68 -38.41 -3.27
C VAL A 11 -0.53 -38.67 -2.35
N PRO A 12 -0.34 -38.85 -1.02
CA PRO A 12 -1.44 -39.13 -0.09
C PRO A 12 -2.55 -38.07 -0.17
N ALA A 13 -3.83 -38.44 -0.03
CA ALA A 13 -4.99 -37.56 -0.26
C ALA A 13 -4.95 -36.20 0.47
N ILE A 14 -4.23 -36.12 1.61
CA ILE A 14 -3.92 -34.91 2.37
C ILE A 14 -3.13 -33.85 1.59
N PHE A 15 -2.37 -34.24 0.56
CA PHE A 15 -1.62 -33.34 -0.31
C PHE A 15 -2.43 -32.83 -1.51
N SER A 16 -3.61 -33.42 -1.80
CA SER A 16 -4.45 -33.02 -2.93
C SER A 16 -5.00 -31.60 -2.82
N GLY A 17 -5.20 -31.08 -1.60
CA GLY A 17 -5.61 -29.70 -1.33
C GLY A 17 -4.45 -28.73 -1.10
N ILE A 18 -3.31 -29.23 -0.58
CA ILE A 18 -2.14 -28.41 -0.24
C ILE A 18 -1.35 -28.05 -1.51
N VAL A 19 -1.19 -28.98 -2.45
CA VAL A 19 -0.39 -28.76 -3.66
C VAL A 19 -0.99 -27.67 -4.58
N PRO A 20 -2.31 -27.63 -4.87
CA PRO A 20 -2.91 -26.53 -5.63
C PRO A 20 -2.81 -25.18 -4.92
N PHE A 21 -2.95 -25.16 -3.59
CA PHE A 21 -2.82 -23.94 -2.78
C PHE A 21 -1.39 -23.39 -2.80
N ILE A 22 -0.39 -24.25 -2.59
CA ILE A 22 1.02 -23.90 -2.72
C ILE A 22 1.33 -23.49 -4.16
N ALA A 23 0.83 -24.23 -5.16
CA ALA A 23 1.07 -23.88 -6.55
C ALA A 23 0.45 -22.52 -6.92
N GLN A 24 -0.74 -22.19 -6.41
CA GLN A 24 -1.35 -20.87 -6.63
C GLN A 24 -0.60 -19.76 -5.88
N ALA A 25 -0.13 -20.02 -4.67
CA ALA A 25 0.63 -19.05 -3.87
C ALA A 25 2.04 -18.76 -4.45
N TYR A 26 2.67 -19.74 -5.09
CA TYR A 26 4.06 -19.64 -5.60
C TYR A 26 4.17 -19.54 -7.13
N PHE A 27 3.16 -19.96 -7.89
CA PHE A 27 3.10 -19.88 -9.35
C PHE A 27 1.96 -18.99 -9.84
N ALA A 28 1.65 -17.91 -9.12
CA ALA A 28 1.02 -16.78 -9.77
C ALA A 28 1.97 -16.31 -10.88
N GLY A 29 1.61 -16.52 -12.15
CA GLY A 29 2.40 -16.06 -13.29
C GLY A 29 2.74 -14.57 -13.17
N LYS A 30 3.78 -14.11 -13.88
CA LYS A 30 4.24 -12.71 -13.80
C LYS A 30 3.04 -11.75 -13.85
N PRO A 31 2.97 -10.76 -12.94
CA PRO A 31 1.84 -9.84 -12.90
C PRO A 31 1.73 -9.14 -14.27
N ARG A 32 0.52 -9.11 -14.82
CA ARG A 32 0.25 -8.44 -16.10
C ARG A 32 0.35 -6.92 -16.00
N TRP A 33 0.20 -6.40 -14.78
CA TRP A 33 0.29 -4.99 -14.47
C TRP A 33 1.47 -4.71 -13.53
N THR A 34 2.26 -3.69 -13.82
CA THR A 34 3.38 -3.25 -12.99
C THR A 34 3.30 -1.75 -12.71
N PRO A 35 3.96 -1.24 -11.64
CA PRO A 35 3.99 0.19 -11.33
C PRO A 35 4.51 1.06 -12.48
N GLU A 36 5.35 0.51 -13.36
CA GLU A 36 5.87 1.18 -14.57
C GLU A 36 4.74 1.57 -15.54
N GLN A 37 3.63 0.84 -15.52
CA GLN A 37 2.47 1.05 -16.38
C GLN A 37 1.44 2.00 -15.76
N MET A 38 1.65 2.50 -14.54
CA MET A 38 0.76 3.50 -13.94
C MET A 38 0.86 4.81 -14.75
N PRO A 39 -0.28 5.37 -15.23
CA PRO A 39 -0.27 6.67 -15.90
C PRO A 39 0.09 7.79 -14.93
N ASP A 40 0.41 8.97 -15.46
CA ASP A 40 0.62 10.15 -14.64
C ASP A 40 -0.61 10.45 -13.75
N GLN A 41 -0.35 10.86 -12.51
CA GLN A 41 -1.36 11.14 -11.49
C GLN A 41 -1.37 12.62 -11.08
N SER A 42 -0.76 13.51 -11.89
CA SER A 42 -0.77 14.94 -11.61
C SER A 42 -2.20 15.45 -11.42
N GLY A 43 -2.38 16.33 -10.43
CA GLY A 43 -3.70 16.87 -10.07
C GLY A 43 -4.57 15.93 -9.23
N ARG A 44 -4.14 14.68 -8.96
CA ARG A 44 -4.88 13.77 -8.07
C ARG A 44 -4.35 13.85 -6.64
N THR A 45 -5.24 14.24 -5.74
CA THR A 45 -5.04 14.18 -4.28
C THR A 45 -5.48 12.82 -3.72
N ILE A 46 -4.58 12.15 -3.01
CA ILE A 46 -4.73 10.77 -2.53
C ILE A 46 -4.41 10.70 -1.03
N ILE A 47 -5.29 10.05 -0.26
CA ILE A 47 -5.03 9.71 1.15
C ILE A 47 -4.71 8.21 1.23
N ILE A 48 -3.70 7.85 2.02
CA ILE A 48 -3.32 6.47 2.31
C ILE A 48 -3.36 6.26 3.83
N THR A 49 -4.25 5.40 4.32
CA THR A 49 -4.25 5.02 5.74
C THR A 49 -3.08 4.07 6.02
N GLY A 50 -2.33 4.32 7.09
CA GLY A 50 -1.09 3.55 7.36
C GLY A 50 -0.01 3.73 6.29
N GLY A 51 0.04 4.88 5.62
CA GLY A 51 0.99 5.17 4.55
C GLY A 51 2.46 5.29 4.98
N ASN A 52 2.77 5.23 6.28
CA ASN A 52 4.12 5.34 6.82
C ASN A 52 4.91 4.01 6.82
N SER A 53 4.28 2.87 6.55
CA SER A 53 4.95 1.56 6.60
C SER A 53 4.39 0.54 5.59
N GLY A 54 5.11 -0.58 5.42
CA GLY A 54 4.67 -1.73 4.63
C GLY A 54 4.17 -1.38 3.22
N ILE A 55 3.05 -1.97 2.84
CA ILE A 55 2.41 -1.79 1.52
C ILE A 55 1.98 -0.33 1.33
N GLY A 56 1.46 0.33 2.38
CA GLY A 56 1.05 1.73 2.33
C GLY A 56 2.19 2.67 1.92
N LYS A 57 3.40 2.48 2.48
CA LYS A 57 4.59 3.26 2.12
C LYS A 57 5.05 2.99 0.69
N GLU A 58 5.00 1.74 0.25
CA GLU A 58 5.36 1.39 -1.13
C GLU A 58 4.37 2.00 -2.14
N CYS A 59 3.08 1.98 -1.83
CA CYS A 59 2.06 2.69 -2.62
C CYS A 59 2.32 4.20 -2.65
N ALA A 60 2.67 4.82 -1.51
CA ALA A 60 3.02 6.23 -1.44
C ALA A 60 4.20 6.56 -2.37
N LYS A 61 5.26 5.74 -2.34
CA LYS A 61 6.43 5.89 -3.21
C LYS A 61 6.04 5.91 -4.68
N ILE A 62 5.29 4.90 -5.13
CA ILE A 62 4.85 4.78 -6.53
C ILE A 62 3.99 6.00 -6.93
N LEU A 63 3.03 6.39 -6.09
CA LEU A 63 2.12 7.51 -6.38
C LEU A 63 2.86 8.85 -6.44
N LEU A 64 3.83 9.08 -5.56
CA LEU A 64 4.70 10.26 -5.59
C LEU A 64 5.54 10.30 -6.87
N GLN A 65 6.12 9.17 -7.29
CA GLN A 65 6.84 9.06 -8.56
C GLN A 65 5.95 9.34 -9.78
N ARG A 66 4.63 9.19 -9.64
CA ARG A 66 3.62 9.56 -10.64
C ARG A 66 2.99 10.93 -10.41
N ASN A 67 3.66 11.82 -9.68
CA ASN A 67 3.25 13.20 -9.45
C ASN A 67 1.91 13.40 -8.71
N ALA A 68 1.41 12.36 -8.00
CA ALA A 68 0.24 12.53 -7.15
C ALA A 68 0.55 13.42 -5.93
N ASN A 69 -0.49 14.09 -5.44
CA ASN A 69 -0.46 14.77 -4.14
C ASN A 69 -0.86 13.76 -3.05
N VAL A 70 0.11 13.28 -2.28
CA VAL A 70 -0.06 12.14 -1.37
C VAL A 70 -0.09 12.59 0.10
N TYR A 71 -1.12 12.16 0.82
CA TYR A 71 -1.24 12.25 2.27
C TYR A 71 -0.99 10.89 2.92
N LEU A 72 -0.07 10.84 3.88
CA LEU A 72 0.11 9.70 4.78
C LEU A 72 -0.77 9.94 6.02
N ALA A 73 -1.90 9.25 6.08
CA ALA A 73 -2.82 9.33 7.21
C ALA A 73 -2.42 8.29 8.25
N CYS A 74 -1.77 8.74 9.32
CA CYS A 74 -1.14 7.86 10.32
C CYS A 74 -1.34 8.42 11.74
N ARG A 75 -1.26 7.54 12.74
CA ARG A 75 -1.45 7.91 14.14
C ARG A 75 -0.24 8.62 14.76
N ASN A 76 0.96 8.10 14.53
CA ASN A 76 2.19 8.63 15.13
C ASN A 76 2.93 9.55 14.14
N GLN A 77 3.09 10.82 14.53
CA GLN A 77 3.70 11.85 13.70
C GLN A 77 5.18 11.55 13.38
N ASP A 78 6.00 11.23 14.39
CA ASP A 78 7.44 10.99 14.22
C ASP A 78 7.74 9.89 13.17
N SER A 79 6.96 8.80 13.22
CA SER A 79 7.08 7.69 12.27
C SER A 79 6.63 8.09 10.86
N ALA A 80 5.63 8.95 10.75
CA ALA A 80 5.18 9.47 9.46
C ALA A 80 6.20 10.44 8.87
N GLU A 81 6.78 11.33 9.69
CA GLU A 81 7.83 12.26 9.28
C GLU A 81 9.09 11.53 8.82
N SER A 82 9.49 10.47 9.54
CA SER A 82 10.60 9.60 9.13
C SER A 82 10.35 8.97 7.75
N ALA A 83 9.14 8.42 7.53
CA ALA A 83 8.76 7.87 6.23
C ALA A 83 8.69 8.94 5.13
N ILE A 84 8.25 10.15 5.44
CA ILE A 84 8.19 11.28 4.52
C ILE A 84 9.60 11.68 4.06
N ILE A 85 10.58 11.72 4.96
CA ILE A 85 11.99 12.00 4.63
C ILE A 85 12.52 10.93 3.66
N GLU A 86 12.35 9.65 4.00
CA GLU A 86 12.78 8.52 3.16
C GLU A 86 12.12 8.57 1.77
N LEU A 87 10.80 8.81 1.71
CA LEU A 87 10.08 8.94 0.45
C LEU A 87 10.57 10.12 -0.38
N ARG A 88 10.93 11.24 0.26
CA ARG A 88 11.50 12.40 -0.43
C ARG A 88 12.86 12.08 -1.03
N GLU A 89 13.72 11.36 -0.32
CA GLU A 89 15.02 10.93 -0.84
C GLU A 89 14.86 9.99 -2.05
N LEU A 90 13.89 9.07 -1.99
CA LEU A 90 13.65 8.07 -3.04
C LEU A 90 12.95 8.64 -4.29
N THR A 91 12.14 9.68 -4.13
CA THR A 91 11.24 10.16 -5.20
C THR A 91 11.49 11.60 -5.63
N GLY A 92 12.22 12.38 -4.83
CA GLY A 92 12.35 13.83 -4.99
C GLY A 92 11.05 14.61 -4.71
N LYS A 93 10.00 13.95 -4.22
CA LYS A 93 8.67 14.54 -3.96
C LYS A 93 8.31 14.42 -2.48
N GLN A 94 7.54 15.38 -2.01
CA GLN A 94 7.17 15.51 -0.60
C GLN A 94 5.74 15.01 -0.37
N ALA A 95 5.56 13.98 0.46
CA ALA A 95 4.24 13.62 0.98
C ALA A 95 3.86 14.53 2.17
N LYS A 96 2.56 14.57 2.47
CA LYS A 96 1.97 15.35 3.56
C LYS A 96 1.54 14.42 4.69
N TYR A 97 1.79 14.80 5.93
CA TYR A 97 1.23 14.11 7.09
C TYR A 97 -0.23 14.54 7.30
N LEU A 98 -1.08 13.58 7.66
CA LEU A 98 -2.42 13.81 8.20
C LEU A 98 -2.57 12.96 9.46
N HIS A 99 -2.83 13.58 10.60
CA HIS A 99 -3.04 12.82 11.82
C HIS A 99 -4.36 12.04 11.71
N LEU A 100 -4.30 10.72 11.87
CA LEU A 100 -5.48 9.85 11.82
C LEU A 100 -5.30 8.65 12.76
N ASP A 101 -6.18 8.55 13.76
CA ASP A 101 -6.37 7.35 14.55
C ASP A 101 -7.73 6.71 14.22
N LEU A 102 -7.71 5.62 13.46
CA LEU A 102 -8.92 4.90 13.05
C LEU A 102 -9.66 4.24 14.22
N ALA A 103 -9.01 4.06 15.39
CA ALA A 103 -9.66 3.58 16.59
C ALA A 103 -10.46 4.68 17.32
N ASN A 104 -10.36 5.94 16.89
CA ASN A 104 -11.03 7.08 17.50
C ASN A 104 -11.84 7.88 16.45
N LEU A 105 -13.17 7.82 16.52
CA LEU A 105 -14.05 8.51 15.57
C LEU A 105 -13.94 10.04 15.61
N GLU A 106 -13.57 10.63 16.75
CA GLU A 106 -13.30 12.08 16.83
C GLU A 106 -12.04 12.43 16.04
N SER A 107 -11.00 11.59 16.11
CA SER A 107 -9.78 11.73 15.29
C SER A 107 -10.11 11.63 13.80
N VAL A 108 -10.94 10.65 13.40
CA VAL A 108 -11.40 10.50 12.00
C VAL A 108 -12.11 11.77 11.51
N LYS A 109 -13.02 12.32 12.32
CA LYS A 109 -13.73 13.55 11.98
C LYS A 109 -12.78 14.74 11.86
N ALA A 110 -11.87 14.92 12.82
CA ALA A 110 -10.89 16.00 12.80
C ALA A 110 -9.96 15.90 11.58
N ALA A 111 -9.51 14.69 11.22
CA ALA A 111 -8.70 14.46 10.02
C ALA A 111 -9.44 14.83 8.73
N ALA A 112 -10.74 14.50 8.66
CA ALA A 112 -11.57 14.88 7.52
C ALA A 112 -11.76 16.41 7.42
N GLU A 113 -12.01 17.08 8.54
CA GLU A 113 -12.12 18.56 8.61
C GLU A 113 -10.81 19.24 8.22
N GLU A 114 -9.68 18.75 8.75
CA GLU A 114 -8.35 19.23 8.39
C GLU A 114 -8.08 19.05 6.89
N PHE A 115 -8.39 17.89 6.33
CA PHE A 115 -8.22 17.63 4.90
C PHE A 115 -9.08 18.56 4.05
N MET A 116 -10.36 18.71 4.38
CA MET A 116 -11.28 19.60 3.66
C MET A 116 -10.86 21.08 3.76
N SER A 117 -10.16 21.48 4.83
CA SER A 117 -9.61 22.83 4.94
C SER A 117 -8.44 23.09 3.97
N LYS A 118 -7.75 22.03 3.52
CA LYS A 118 -6.53 22.11 2.71
C LYS A 118 -6.77 21.78 1.24
N GLU A 119 -7.74 20.94 0.94
CA GLU A 119 -7.96 20.34 -0.37
C GLU A 119 -9.44 20.43 -0.74
N SER A 120 -9.73 20.85 -1.99
CA SER A 120 -11.11 20.96 -2.48
C SER A 120 -11.71 19.63 -2.94
N ARG A 121 -10.87 18.59 -3.14
CA ARG A 121 -11.29 17.30 -3.68
C ARG A 121 -10.36 16.16 -3.26
N LEU A 122 -10.96 15.07 -2.78
CA LEU A 122 -10.31 13.77 -2.66
C LEU A 122 -10.54 12.95 -3.93
N HIS A 123 -9.47 12.40 -4.51
CA HIS A 123 -9.58 11.57 -5.73
C HIS A 123 -9.50 10.08 -5.43
N VAL A 124 -8.72 9.69 -4.42
CA VAL A 124 -8.55 8.29 -4.00
C VAL A 124 -8.35 8.24 -2.50
N LEU A 125 -9.01 7.29 -1.86
CA LEU A 125 -8.72 6.85 -0.50
C LEU A 125 -8.22 5.40 -0.56
N LEU A 126 -6.99 5.16 -0.13
CA LEU A 126 -6.42 3.83 0.02
C LEU A 126 -6.60 3.38 1.48
N ASN A 127 -7.58 2.50 1.71
CA ASN A 127 -7.87 1.87 3.00
C ASN A 127 -6.92 0.69 3.23
N ASN A 128 -5.82 0.94 3.92
CA ASN A 128 -4.75 -0.03 4.12
C ASN A 128 -4.48 -0.36 5.61
N ALA A 129 -5.03 0.41 6.55
CA ALA A 129 -4.90 0.24 7.99
C ALA A 129 -6.26 0.17 8.69
#